data_AF-A0A661LCJ9-F1
#
_entry.id   AF-A0A661LCJ9-F1
#
_cell.length_a   1.000
_cell.length_b   1.000
_cell.length_c   1.000
_cell.angle_alpha   90.00
_cell.angle_beta   90.00
_cell.angle_gamma   90.00
#
_symmetry.space_group_name_H-M   'P 1'
#
loop_
_entity.id
_entity.type
_entity.pdbx_description
1 polymer ?
#
loop_
_entity_poly.entity_id
_entity_poly.type
_entity_poly.pdbx_seq_one_letter_code
_entity_poly.pdbx_strand_id
1 'polypeptide(L)'
;MAQILSLLKYIFSHKRRKPDITDEVKAKYHVFVKLLAENDYALELISELQSKYHGKTIFTIPYLQGVIKKLLISSQNITHLLGELTDGKYADLEEARKRVEGQIRDVMTGKKEPVVIFTSVSLDEAYREIADKIGDKMANLGEMKNRLGLPVPNGFALTVCAYNQFLEYNGLDMVIPNILEKVDMKDPESLMRAEQVIKDLIRRAPLPPELSEYLREGYRELSKQTPGCFVSIRSSALGEDGEASFAGQYTTLLNVPPRNLEPSYKEVIASKYNAR
;
A
#
# COMPACT_ATOMS: atom_id res chain seq x y z
N MET A 1 12.21 -4.92 77.40
CA MET A 1 12.11 -6.26 76.80
C MET A 1 10.84 -6.46 75.96
N ALA A 2 9.64 -6.08 76.45
CA ALA A 2 8.38 -6.31 75.71
C ALA A 2 8.18 -5.46 74.43
N GLN A 3 8.66 -4.21 74.39
CA GLN A 3 8.51 -3.31 73.23
C GLN A 3 9.48 -3.61 72.07
N ILE A 4 10.62 -4.27 72.33
CA ILE A 4 11.59 -4.65 71.28
C ILE A 4 11.09 -5.90 70.53
N LEU A 5 10.43 -6.82 71.24
CA LEU A 5 9.82 -8.01 70.65
C LEU A 5 8.57 -7.69 69.80
N SER A 6 7.82 -6.63 70.11
CA SER A 6 6.71 -6.18 69.26
C SER A 6 7.20 -5.47 67.99
N LEU A 7 8.30 -4.73 68.06
CA LEU A 7 8.92 -4.09 66.89
C LEU A 7 9.51 -5.14 65.93
N LEU A 8 10.16 -6.17 66.45
CA LEU A 8 10.67 -7.29 65.65
C LEU A 8 9.53 -8.09 65.01
N LYS A 9 8.43 -8.36 65.73
CA LYS A 9 7.24 -9.01 65.11
C LYS A 9 6.59 -8.16 64.03
N TYR A 10 6.58 -6.83 64.16
CA TYR A 10 6.06 -5.93 63.12
C TYR A 10 6.95 -5.89 61.88
N ILE A 11 8.28 -5.87 62.06
CA ILE A 11 9.27 -5.89 60.96
C ILE A 11 9.26 -7.24 60.22
N PHE A 12 9.05 -8.36 60.92
CA PHE A 12 8.97 -9.70 60.31
C PHE A 12 7.55 -10.11 59.85
N SER A 13 6.51 -9.32 60.16
CA SER A 13 5.11 -9.55 59.72
C SER A 13 4.80 -8.99 58.33
N HIS A 14 5.76 -8.33 57.67
CA HIS A 14 5.66 -7.98 56.25
C HIS A 14 6.71 -8.76 55.46
N LYS A 15 6.55 -10.09 55.43
CA LYS A 15 7.05 -10.90 54.33
C LYS A 15 6.32 -10.45 53.06
N ARG A 16 6.84 -9.44 52.37
CA ARG A 16 6.70 -9.39 50.91
C ARG A 16 7.34 -10.68 50.41
N ARG A 17 6.53 -11.69 50.11
CA ARG A 17 6.95 -12.84 49.30
C ARG A 17 7.58 -12.23 48.06
N LYS A 18 8.89 -12.35 47.89
CA LYS A 18 9.49 -12.22 46.56
C LYS A 18 8.72 -13.23 45.69
N PRO A 19 8.10 -12.83 44.57
CA PRO A 19 7.45 -13.78 43.70
C PRO A 19 8.47 -14.89 43.38
N ASP A 20 8.05 -16.13 43.54
CA ASP A 20 8.91 -17.27 43.20
C ASP A 20 9.22 -17.13 41.72
N ILE A 21 10.49 -17.26 41.32
CA ILE A 21 10.92 -17.08 39.92
C ILE A 21 10.10 -17.99 39.00
N THR A 22 9.63 -19.12 39.53
CA THR A 22 8.74 -20.06 38.85
C THR A 22 7.34 -19.50 38.59
N ASP A 23 6.79 -18.71 39.50
CA ASP A 23 5.47 -18.10 39.36
C ASP A 23 5.48 -16.93 38.38
N GLU A 24 6.55 -16.14 38.38
CA GLU A 24 6.74 -15.04 37.41
C GLU A 24 6.94 -15.58 35.99
N VAL A 25 7.76 -16.63 35.83
CA VAL A 25 7.96 -17.30 34.53
C VAL A 25 6.66 -17.95 34.06
N LYS A 26 5.89 -18.61 34.95
CA LYS A 26 4.57 -19.16 34.61
C LYS A 26 3.60 -18.06 34.19
N ALA A 27 3.59 -16.91 34.87
CA ALA A 27 2.73 -15.79 34.50
C ALA A 27 3.09 -15.25 33.10
N LYS A 28 4.37 -14.99 32.83
CA LYS A 28 4.83 -14.57 31.49
C LYS A 28 4.52 -15.62 30.41
N TYR A 29 4.66 -16.91 30.72
CA TYR A 29 4.27 -17.98 29.79
C TYR A 29 2.77 -17.95 29.45
N HIS A 30 1.88 -17.71 30.42
CA HIS A 30 0.44 -17.60 30.15
C HIS A 30 0.11 -16.40 29.26
N VAL A 31 0.77 -15.26 29.48
CA VAL A 31 0.60 -14.07 28.63
C VAL A 31 1.09 -14.36 27.20
N PHE A 32 2.20 -15.08 27.06
CA PHE A 32 2.73 -15.50 25.75
C PHE A 32 1.78 -16.43 25.00
N VAL A 33 1.18 -17.43 25.67
CA VAL A 33 0.19 -18.33 25.04
C VAL A 33 -1.04 -17.55 24.56
N LYS A 34 -1.52 -16.58 25.35
CA LYS A 34 -2.63 -15.70 24.92
C LYS A 34 -2.26 -14.86 23.70
N LEU A 35 -1.02 -14.35 23.66
CA LEU A 35 -0.53 -13.57 22.53
C LEU A 35 -0.50 -14.41 21.25
N LEU A 36 -0.04 -15.66 21.32
CA LEU A 36 -0.07 -16.57 20.17
C LEU A 36 -1.50 -16.84 19.71
N ALA A 37 -2.42 -17.12 20.63
CA ALA A 37 -3.82 -17.37 20.28
C ALA A 37 -4.49 -16.17 19.59
N GLU A 38 -4.22 -14.94 20.06
CA GLU A 38 -4.69 -13.72 19.42
C GLU A 38 -4.08 -13.52 18.03
N ASN A 39 -2.77 -13.77 17.88
CA ASN A 39 -2.11 -13.69 16.59
C ASN A 39 -2.68 -14.70 15.58
N ASP A 40 -2.88 -15.95 15.99
CA ASP A 40 -3.46 -17.00 15.14
C ASP A 40 -4.88 -16.63 14.70
N TYR A 41 -5.69 -16.10 15.63
CA TYR A 41 -7.04 -15.61 15.31
C TYR A 41 -7.02 -14.45 14.30
N ALA A 42 -6.09 -13.50 14.43
CA ALA A 42 -5.94 -12.43 13.47
C ALA A 42 -5.55 -12.95 12.07
N LEU A 43 -4.64 -13.93 11.99
CA LEU A 43 -4.23 -14.56 10.74
C LEU A 43 -5.38 -15.32 10.06
N GLU A 44 -6.24 -16.01 10.82
CA GLU A 44 -7.45 -16.65 10.29
C GLU A 44 -8.40 -15.64 9.65
N LEU A 45 -8.66 -14.51 10.33
CA LEU A 45 -9.51 -13.44 9.80
C LEU A 45 -8.92 -12.81 8.52
N ILE A 46 -7.61 -12.60 8.48
CA ILE A 46 -6.92 -12.10 7.28
C ILE A 46 -7.04 -13.09 6.13
N SER A 47 -6.85 -14.38 6.40
CA SER A 47 -6.95 -15.45 5.40
C SER A 47 -8.38 -15.55 4.83
N GLU A 48 -9.39 -15.41 5.69
CA GLU A 48 -10.80 -15.37 5.28
C GLU A 48 -11.08 -14.17 4.36
N LEU A 49 -10.57 -12.99 4.70
CA LEU A 49 -10.69 -11.79 3.84
C LEU A 49 -9.99 -11.98 2.50
N GLN A 50 -8.78 -12.51 2.49
CA GLN A 50 -8.02 -12.76 1.26
C GLN A 50 -8.72 -13.78 0.37
N SER A 51 -9.25 -14.86 0.94
CA SER A 51 -10.00 -15.86 0.20
C SER A 51 -11.27 -15.25 -0.42
N LYS A 52 -12.00 -14.41 0.32
CA LYS A 52 -13.19 -13.72 -0.20
C LYS A 52 -12.88 -12.63 -1.21
N TYR A 53 -11.69 -12.03 -1.15
CA TYR A 53 -11.23 -11.03 -2.12
C TYR A 53 -10.86 -11.68 -3.46
N HIS A 54 -10.15 -12.82 -3.44
CA HIS A 54 -9.72 -13.52 -4.67
C HIS A 54 -10.79 -14.48 -5.21
N GLY A 55 -11.56 -15.11 -4.32
CA GLY A 55 -12.73 -15.89 -4.70
C GLY A 55 -13.82 -14.94 -5.14
N LYS A 56 -14.51 -15.23 -6.25
CA LYS A 56 -15.67 -14.46 -6.76
C LYS A 56 -16.90 -14.52 -5.83
N THR A 57 -16.70 -14.59 -4.52
CA THR A 57 -17.71 -14.62 -3.47
C THR A 57 -18.19 -13.22 -3.17
N ILE A 58 -19.50 -13.01 -3.34
CA ILE A 58 -20.18 -11.77 -2.95
C ILE A 58 -20.21 -11.70 -1.41
N PHE A 59 -19.79 -10.58 -0.84
CA PHE A 59 -19.93 -10.28 0.59
C PHE A 59 -20.53 -8.89 0.80
N THR A 60 -21.07 -8.66 1.99
CA THR A 60 -21.79 -7.43 2.33
C THR A 60 -20.93 -6.46 3.15
N ILE A 61 -21.25 -5.17 3.13
CA ILE A 61 -20.58 -4.16 3.96
C ILE A 61 -20.67 -4.48 5.47
N PRO A 62 -21.81 -4.93 6.03
CA PRO A 62 -21.88 -5.34 7.44
C PRO A 62 -20.95 -6.51 7.78
N TYR A 63 -20.77 -7.46 6.87
CA TYR A 63 -19.80 -8.55 7.04
C TYR A 63 -18.38 -7.98 7.13
N LEU A 64 -17.99 -7.12 6.19
CA LEU A 64 -16.67 -6.48 6.17
C LEU A 64 -16.40 -5.67 7.45
N GLN A 65 -17.39 -4.88 7.89
CA GLN A 65 -17.35 -4.14 9.16
C GLN A 65 -17.14 -5.07 10.35
N GLY A 66 -17.81 -6.23 10.37
CA GLY A 66 -17.67 -7.24 11.40
C GLY A 66 -16.26 -7.82 11.48
N VAL A 67 -15.66 -8.17 10.34
CA VAL A 67 -14.30 -8.72 10.30
C VAL A 67 -13.26 -7.67 10.68
N ILE A 68 -13.37 -6.45 10.15
CA ILE A 68 -12.47 -5.34 10.51
C ILE A 68 -12.52 -5.06 12.02
N LYS A 69 -13.73 -5.03 12.61
CA LYS A 69 -13.87 -4.83 14.05
C LYS A 69 -13.13 -5.91 14.86
N LYS A 70 -13.25 -7.18 14.45
CA LYS A 70 -12.54 -8.29 15.12
C LYS A 70 -11.02 -8.15 14.99
N LEU A 71 -10.52 -7.77 13.80
CA LEU A 71 -9.10 -7.53 13.58
C LEU A 71 -8.55 -6.38 14.43
N LEU A 72 -9.29 -5.28 14.56
CA LEU A 72 -8.89 -4.14 15.39
C LEU A 72 -8.82 -4.53 16.88
N ILE A 73 -9.78 -5.31 17.37
CA ILE A 73 -9.79 -5.83 18.74
C ILE A 73 -8.60 -6.77 18.96
N SER A 74 -8.37 -7.72 18.06
CA SER A 74 -7.25 -8.67 18.20
C SER A 74 -5.89 -7.95 18.14
N SER A 75 -5.74 -6.97 17.24
CA SER A 75 -4.54 -6.12 17.19
C SER A 75 -4.30 -5.36 18.50
N GLN A 76 -5.34 -4.83 19.13
CA GLN A 76 -5.24 -4.19 20.45
C GLN A 76 -4.85 -5.18 21.55
N ASN A 77 -5.40 -6.39 21.53
CA ASN A 77 -5.03 -7.43 22.49
C ASN A 77 -3.56 -7.82 22.33
N ILE A 78 -3.08 -7.97 21.10
CA ILE A 78 -1.67 -8.29 20.81
C ILE A 78 -0.75 -7.18 21.33
N THR A 79 -1.03 -5.90 21.04
CA THR A 79 -0.17 -4.80 21.53
C THR A 79 -0.15 -4.73 23.06
N HIS A 80 -1.30 -4.94 23.70
CA HIS A 80 -1.40 -4.98 25.15
C HIS A 80 -0.60 -6.14 25.78
N LEU A 81 -0.81 -7.37 25.30
CA LEU A 81 -0.10 -8.57 25.80
C LEU A 81 1.41 -8.48 25.55
N LEU A 82 1.82 -7.91 24.41
CA LEU A 82 3.23 -7.67 24.12
C LEU A 82 3.82 -6.62 25.08
N GLY A 83 3.06 -5.58 25.41
CA GLY A 83 3.42 -4.61 26.45
C GLY A 83 3.61 -5.27 27.83
N GLU A 84 2.70 -6.16 28.22
CA GLU A 84 2.79 -6.92 29.48
C GLU A 84 4.01 -7.86 29.52
N LEU A 85 4.34 -8.54 28.41
CA LEU A 85 5.50 -9.45 28.33
C LEU A 85 6.83 -8.71 28.41
N THR A 86 6.87 -7.50 27.89
CA THR A 86 8.11 -6.75 27.62
C THR A 86 8.30 -5.57 28.56
N ASP A 87 7.47 -5.47 29.59
CA ASP A 87 7.50 -4.39 30.58
C ASP A 87 7.45 -3.00 29.91
N GLY A 88 6.64 -2.88 28.85
CA GLY A 88 6.41 -1.61 28.13
C GLY A 88 7.47 -1.21 27.11
N LYS A 89 8.40 -2.10 26.74
CA LYS A 89 9.47 -1.81 25.76
C LYS A 89 9.00 -1.27 24.40
N TYR A 90 7.78 -1.63 23.99
CA TYR A 90 7.22 -1.29 22.67
C TYR A 90 6.06 -0.31 22.76
N ALA A 91 6.17 0.73 23.60
CA ALA A 91 5.12 1.74 23.77
C ALA A 91 4.71 2.42 22.45
N ASP A 92 5.67 2.65 21.55
CA ASP A 92 5.44 3.25 20.22
C ASP A 92 4.50 2.43 19.33
N LEU A 93 4.41 1.11 19.57
CA LEU A 93 3.54 0.21 18.80
C LEU A 93 2.06 0.55 19.04
N GLU A 94 1.70 1.00 20.24
CA GLU A 94 0.33 1.41 20.54
C GLU A 94 -0.06 2.70 19.81
N GLU A 95 0.88 3.63 19.64
CA GLU A 95 0.66 4.83 18.83
C GLU A 95 0.52 4.48 17.35
N ALA A 96 1.40 3.63 16.82
CA ALA A 96 1.31 3.13 15.45
C ALA A 96 -0.03 2.41 15.19
N ARG A 97 -0.48 1.57 16.14
CA ARG A 97 -1.77 0.87 16.07
C ARG A 97 -2.93 1.86 16.00
N LYS A 98 -2.98 2.85 16.89
CA LYS A 98 -4.03 3.89 16.91
C LYS A 98 -4.06 4.69 15.61
N ARG A 99 -2.90 5.04 15.06
CA ARG A 99 -2.80 5.72 13.77
C ARG A 99 -3.41 4.90 12.63
N VAL A 100 -3.06 3.61 12.54
CA VAL A 100 -3.62 2.70 11.52
C VAL A 100 -5.12 2.48 11.72
N GLU A 101 -5.59 2.33 12.96
CA GLU A 101 -7.02 2.22 13.27
C GLU A 101 -7.79 3.47 12.79
N GLY A 102 -7.22 4.67 13.01
CA GLY A 102 -7.80 5.92 12.51
C GLY A 102 -7.94 5.93 10.98
N GLN A 103 -6.88 5.54 10.27
CA GLN A 103 -6.89 5.45 8.81
C GLN A 103 -7.97 4.47 8.30
N ILE A 104 -8.08 3.29 8.91
CA ILE A 104 -9.10 2.30 8.54
C ILE A 104 -10.50 2.86 8.77
N ARG A 105 -10.72 3.54 9.90
CA ARG A 105 -12.01 4.14 10.24
C ARG A 105 -12.42 5.23 9.24
N ASP A 106 -11.48 6.06 8.82
CA ASP A 106 -11.75 7.11 7.84
C ASP A 106 -12.16 6.52 6.48
N VAL A 107 -11.54 5.42 6.07
CA VAL A 107 -11.93 4.67 4.86
C VAL A 107 -13.33 4.06 5.02
N MET A 108 -13.60 3.42 6.15
CA MET A 108 -14.89 2.76 6.41
C MET A 108 -16.08 3.74 6.51
N THR A 109 -15.80 4.99 6.85
CA THR A 109 -16.82 6.06 6.94
C THR A 109 -16.92 6.89 5.66
N GLY A 110 -16.13 6.56 4.63
CA GLY A 110 -16.09 7.31 3.38
C GLY A 110 -15.45 8.69 3.51
N LYS A 111 -14.80 9.01 4.65
CA LYS A 111 -14.07 10.27 4.84
C LYS A 111 -12.75 10.30 4.07
N LYS A 112 -12.20 9.14 3.75
CA LYS A 112 -10.97 8.98 2.97
C LYS A 112 -11.17 7.85 1.96
N GLU A 113 -10.71 8.03 0.73
CA GLU A 113 -10.68 6.92 -0.23
C GLU A 113 -9.72 5.82 0.26
N PRO A 114 -10.01 4.53 -0.01
CA PRO A 114 -9.12 3.45 0.36
C PRO A 114 -7.72 3.68 -0.19
N VAL A 115 -6.69 3.55 0.65
CA VAL A 115 -5.31 3.50 0.18
C VAL A 115 -5.15 2.20 -0.59
N VAL A 116 -5.22 2.28 -1.92
CA VAL A 116 -4.96 1.14 -2.80
C VAL A 116 -3.46 0.86 -2.73
N ILE A 117 -3.07 -0.20 -2.02
CA ILE A 117 -1.65 -0.59 -1.94
C ILE A 117 -1.16 -0.91 -3.35
N PHE A 118 0.11 -0.56 -3.63
CA PHE A 118 0.84 -0.91 -4.84
C PHE A 118 0.43 -2.27 -5.37
N THR A 119 -0.25 -2.28 -6.51
CA THR A 119 -0.53 -3.50 -7.24
C THR A 119 -0.22 -3.22 -8.69
N SER A 120 0.60 -4.10 -9.27
CA SER A 120 0.50 -4.37 -10.68
C SER A 120 -0.76 -5.22 -10.89
N VAL A 121 -1.54 -4.90 -11.91
CA VAL A 121 -2.73 -5.66 -12.30
C VAL A 121 -2.39 -6.40 -13.58
N SER A 122 -2.47 -7.73 -13.56
CA SER A 122 -2.30 -8.54 -14.77
C SER A 122 -3.40 -8.20 -15.77
N LEU A 123 -3.09 -8.26 -17.07
CA LEU A 123 -4.08 -8.11 -18.12
C LEU A 123 -5.21 -9.17 -18.02
N ASP A 124 -4.97 -10.33 -17.41
CA ASP A 124 -6.01 -11.36 -17.15
C ASP A 124 -7.08 -10.90 -16.14
N GLU A 125 -6.74 -9.91 -15.32
CA GLU A 125 -7.59 -9.32 -14.29
C GLU A 125 -8.03 -7.88 -14.65
N ALA A 126 -7.55 -7.37 -15.78
CA ALA A 126 -7.95 -6.09 -16.33
C ALA A 126 -9.35 -6.18 -16.94
N TYR A 127 -10.35 -5.64 -16.25
CA TYR A 127 -11.71 -5.48 -16.77
C TYR A 127 -12.12 -4.02 -16.73
N ARG A 128 -13.19 -3.67 -17.46
CA ARG A 128 -13.72 -2.30 -17.49
C ARG A 128 -14.14 -1.80 -16.10
N GLU A 129 -14.54 -2.67 -15.19
CA GLU A 129 -14.94 -2.32 -13.82
C GLU A 129 -13.81 -1.71 -12.97
N ILE A 130 -12.55 -1.91 -13.35
CA ILE A 130 -11.39 -1.36 -12.63
C ILE A 130 -10.63 -0.30 -13.44
N ALA A 131 -11.28 0.29 -14.46
CA ALA A 131 -10.70 1.34 -15.30
C ALA A 131 -10.23 2.56 -14.48
N ASP A 132 -10.90 2.84 -13.37
CA ASP A 132 -10.50 3.85 -12.39
C ASP A 132 -9.08 3.63 -11.83
N LYS A 133 -8.64 2.36 -11.76
CA LYS A 133 -7.33 1.97 -11.21
C LYS A 133 -6.24 1.85 -12.26
N ILE A 134 -6.57 1.42 -13.48
CA ILE A 134 -5.58 1.07 -14.52
C ILE A 134 -5.66 1.93 -15.78
N GLY A 135 -6.61 2.87 -15.84
CA GLY A 135 -6.90 3.71 -17.00
C GLY A 135 -7.67 2.98 -18.11
N ASP A 136 -8.26 3.77 -19.00
CA ASP A 136 -9.24 3.28 -19.99
C ASP A 136 -8.61 2.36 -21.03
N LYS A 137 -7.39 2.66 -21.50
CA LYS A 137 -6.71 1.86 -22.53
C LYS A 137 -6.41 0.45 -22.06
N MET A 138 -5.86 0.32 -20.85
CA MET A 138 -5.58 -1.00 -20.29
C MET A 138 -6.86 -1.77 -20.01
N ALA A 139 -7.87 -1.10 -19.46
CA ALA A 139 -9.18 -1.72 -19.22
C ALA A 139 -9.83 -2.20 -20.52
N ASN A 140 -9.75 -1.43 -21.60
CA ASN A 140 -10.25 -1.81 -22.92
C ASN A 140 -9.47 -2.99 -23.54
N LEU A 141 -8.13 -3.03 -23.40
CA LEU A 141 -7.33 -4.19 -23.82
C LEU A 141 -7.72 -5.45 -23.05
N GLY A 142 -7.92 -5.31 -21.74
CA GLY A 142 -8.37 -6.38 -20.87
C GLY A 142 -9.76 -6.87 -21.22
N GLU A 143 -10.70 -5.98 -21.51
CA GLU A 143 -12.06 -6.32 -21.97
C GLU A 143 -12.03 -7.13 -23.28
N MET A 144 -11.23 -6.68 -24.26
CA MET A 144 -11.05 -7.39 -25.52
C MET A 144 -10.46 -8.80 -25.33
N LYS A 145 -9.49 -8.95 -24.43
CA LYS A 145 -8.88 -10.25 -24.12
C LYS A 145 -9.85 -11.15 -23.36
N ASN A 146 -10.37 -10.67 -22.23
CA ASN A 146 -10.99 -11.49 -21.21
C ASN A 146 -12.47 -11.78 -21.50
N ARG A 147 -13.19 -10.85 -22.13
CA ARG A 147 -14.62 -11.03 -22.47
C ARG A 147 -14.86 -11.41 -23.91
N LEU A 148 -14.12 -10.79 -24.83
CA LEU A 148 -14.29 -11.04 -26.27
C LEU A 148 -13.40 -12.18 -26.78
N GLY A 149 -12.41 -12.63 -25.99
CA GLY A 149 -11.50 -13.71 -26.40
C GLY A 149 -10.61 -13.33 -27.57
N LEU A 150 -10.38 -12.04 -27.83
CA LEU A 150 -9.56 -11.58 -28.93
C LEU A 150 -8.07 -11.78 -28.62
N PRO A 151 -7.22 -12.01 -29.64
CA PRO A 151 -5.79 -12.16 -29.44
C PRO A 151 -5.18 -10.81 -29.04
N VAL A 152 -4.94 -10.64 -27.74
CA VAL A 152 -4.25 -9.48 -27.16
C VAL A 152 -2.94 -9.95 -26.51
N PRO A 153 -1.79 -9.31 -26.81
CA PRO A 153 -0.53 -9.62 -26.14
C PRO A 153 -0.64 -9.50 -24.62
N ASN A 154 0.02 -10.40 -23.89
CA ASN A 154 0.04 -10.35 -22.44
C ASN A 154 0.71 -9.05 -21.94
N GLY A 155 0.24 -8.56 -20.80
CA GLY A 155 0.70 -7.31 -20.20
C GLY A 155 0.29 -7.20 -18.74
N PHE A 156 0.71 -6.12 -18.11
CA PHE A 156 0.22 -5.70 -16.80
C PHE A 156 0.21 -4.16 -16.74
N ALA A 157 -0.55 -3.61 -15.80
CA ALA A 157 -0.56 -2.17 -15.55
C ALA A 157 -0.10 -1.88 -14.12
N LEU A 158 0.69 -0.82 -13.96
CA LEU A 158 0.86 -0.16 -12.67
C LEU A 158 -0.34 0.75 -12.44
N THR A 159 -0.92 0.67 -11.25
CA THR A 159 -2.15 1.39 -10.93
C THR A 159 -1.92 2.89 -10.75
N VAL A 160 -3.01 3.68 -10.84
CA VAL A 160 -3.00 5.13 -10.53
C VAL A 160 -2.44 5.40 -9.13
N CYS A 161 -2.70 4.51 -8.17
CA CYS A 161 -2.14 4.65 -6.83
C CYS A 161 -0.61 4.52 -6.81
N ALA A 162 -0.04 3.60 -7.60
CA ALA A 162 1.41 3.49 -7.73
C ALA A 162 2.05 4.79 -8.27
N TYR A 163 1.37 5.48 -9.19
CA TYR A 163 1.77 6.81 -9.64
C TYR A 163 1.68 7.86 -8.52
N ASN A 164 0.57 7.92 -7.78
CA ASN A 164 0.38 8.88 -6.68
C ASN A 164 1.44 8.68 -5.58
N GLN A 165 1.70 7.44 -5.20
CA GLN A 165 2.70 7.09 -4.19
C GLN A 165 4.12 7.38 -4.65
N PHE A 166 4.43 7.21 -5.94
CA PHE A 166 5.72 7.67 -6.49
C PHE A 166 5.89 9.17 -6.32
N LEU A 167 4.84 9.97 -6.53
CA LEU A 167 4.93 11.41 -6.31
C LEU A 167 5.07 11.76 -4.82
N GLU A 168 4.25 11.15 -3.95
CA GLU A 168 4.25 11.38 -2.50
C GLU A 168 5.59 11.00 -1.86
N TYR A 169 6.14 9.83 -2.21
CA TYR A 169 7.44 9.36 -1.71
C TYR A 169 8.57 10.35 -2.00
N ASN A 170 8.46 11.10 -3.10
CA ASN A 170 9.45 12.07 -3.54
C ASN A 170 9.07 13.53 -3.20
N GLY A 171 7.93 13.76 -2.51
CA GLY A 171 7.39 15.09 -2.25
C GLY A 171 7.00 15.88 -3.50
N LEU A 172 6.88 15.20 -4.65
CA LEU A 172 6.55 15.83 -5.94
C LEU A 172 5.08 16.19 -6.04
N ASP A 173 4.22 15.51 -5.28
CA ASP A 173 2.80 15.81 -5.11
C ASP A 173 2.58 17.24 -4.59
N MET A 174 3.49 17.76 -3.77
CA MET A 174 3.47 19.16 -3.33
C MET A 174 4.22 20.10 -4.28
N VAL A 175 5.37 19.67 -4.81
CA VAL A 175 6.23 20.55 -5.63
C VAL A 175 5.64 20.84 -7.00
N ILE A 176 5.07 19.84 -7.67
CA ILE A 176 4.56 19.98 -9.03
C ILE A 176 3.39 20.98 -9.11
N PRO A 177 2.35 20.91 -8.25
CA PRO A 177 1.27 21.91 -8.25
C PRO A 177 1.78 23.34 -8.07
N ASN A 178 2.74 23.56 -7.16
CA ASN A 178 3.35 24.88 -6.93
C ASN A 178 4.10 25.44 -8.16
N ILE A 179 4.64 24.56 -9.02
CA ILE A 179 5.24 24.98 -10.30
C ILE A 179 4.13 25.34 -11.27
N LEU A 180 3.11 24.48 -11.40
CA LEU A 180 1.99 24.67 -12.32
C LEU A 180 1.16 25.92 -12.01
N GLU A 181 0.98 26.29 -10.74
CA GLU A 181 0.29 27.52 -10.33
C GLU A 181 0.98 28.81 -10.82
N LYS A 182 2.29 28.75 -11.09
CA LYS A 182 3.09 29.88 -11.56
C LYS A 182 3.19 29.94 -13.08
N VAL A 183 2.61 28.97 -13.79
CA VAL A 183 2.63 28.91 -15.24
C VAL A 183 1.66 29.93 -15.81
N ASP A 184 2.16 30.76 -16.73
CA ASP A 184 1.31 31.59 -17.56
C ASP A 184 0.90 30.77 -18.80
N MET A 185 -0.36 30.35 -18.84
CA MET A 185 -0.92 29.56 -19.94
C MET A 185 -0.89 30.29 -21.30
N LYS A 186 -0.66 31.61 -21.31
CA LYS A 186 -0.55 32.41 -22.54
C LYS A 186 0.89 32.61 -23.00
N ASP A 187 1.88 32.22 -22.19
CA ASP A 187 3.31 32.31 -22.53
C ASP A 187 3.87 30.90 -22.84
N PRO A 188 4.12 30.58 -24.12
CA PRO A 188 4.74 29.32 -24.52
C PRO A 188 6.08 29.05 -23.82
N GLU A 189 6.88 30.08 -23.53
CA GLU A 189 8.14 29.88 -22.83
C GLU A 189 7.92 29.49 -21.36
N SER A 190 6.90 30.05 -20.70
CA SER A 190 6.51 29.69 -19.34
C SER A 190 6.11 28.22 -19.26
N LEU A 191 5.30 27.75 -20.23
CA LEU A 191 4.89 26.36 -20.36
C LEU A 191 6.10 25.43 -20.57
N MET A 192 6.99 25.76 -21.51
CA MET A 192 8.19 24.95 -21.79
C MET A 192 9.15 24.90 -20.60
N ARG A 193 9.33 26.01 -19.87
CA ARG A 193 10.16 26.04 -18.65
C ARG A 193 9.57 25.12 -17.57
N ALA A 194 8.27 25.19 -17.33
CA ALA A 194 7.61 24.35 -16.34
C ALA A 194 7.65 22.86 -16.72
N GLU A 195 7.38 22.53 -17.99
CA GLU A 195 7.53 21.17 -18.54
C GLU A 195 8.93 20.63 -18.23
N GLN A 196 9.98 21.36 -18.63
CA GLN A 196 11.36 20.90 -18.48
C GLN A 196 11.71 20.66 -17.00
N VAL A 197 11.34 21.58 -16.12
CA VAL A 197 11.60 21.46 -14.68
C VAL A 197 10.87 20.23 -14.10
N ILE A 198 9.58 20.06 -14.41
CA ILE A 198 8.78 18.95 -13.88
C ILE A 198 9.32 17.60 -14.39
N LYS A 199 9.64 17.51 -15.68
CA LYS A 199 10.21 16.29 -16.27
C LYS A 199 11.55 15.93 -15.63
N ASP A 200 12.42 16.90 -15.39
CA ASP A 200 13.71 16.65 -14.77
C ASP A 200 13.58 16.20 -13.31
N LEU A 201 12.63 16.75 -12.56
CA LEU A 201 12.29 16.29 -11.21
C LEU A 201 11.84 14.82 -11.23
N ILE A 202 10.91 14.46 -12.11
CA ILE A 202 10.40 13.10 -12.24
C ILE A 202 11.51 12.12 -12.64
N ARG A 203 12.37 12.49 -13.60
CA ARG A 203 13.47 11.62 -14.05
C ARG A 203 14.49 11.35 -12.95
N ARG A 204 14.79 12.35 -12.11
CA ARG A 204 15.77 12.24 -11.03
C ARG A 204 15.21 11.56 -9.78
N ALA A 205 13.90 11.59 -9.57
CA ALA A 205 13.25 10.96 -8.45
C ALA A 205 13.52 9.43 -8.41
N PRO A 206 13.96 8.88 -7.26
CA PRO A 206 14.01 7.44 -7.06
C PRO A 206 12.61 6.83 -7.05
N LEU A 207 12.49 5.60 -7.56
CA LEU A 207 11.28 4.82 -7.37
C LEU A 207 11.25 4.28 -5.93
N PRO A 208 10.08 4.28 -5.27
CA PRO A 208 9.88 3.51 -4.04
C PRO A 208 10.34 2.06 -4.25
N PRO A 209 11.07 1.44 -3.28
CA PRO A 209 11.57 0.07 -3.42
C PRO A 209 10.47 -0.94 -3.78
N GLU A 210 9.29 -0.79 -3.18
CA GLU A 210 8.13 -1.63 -3.42
C GLU A 210 7.66 -1.51 -4.87
N LEU A 211 7.53 -0.27 -5.38
CA LEU A 211 7.13 -0.02 -6.76
C LEU A 211 8.13 -0.60 -7.77
N SER A 212 9.42 -0.51 -7.48
CA SER A 212 10.46 -1.14 -8.29
C SER A 212 10.29 -2.66 -8.32
N GLU A 213 9.98 -3.30 -7.18
CA GLU A 213 9.73 -4.74 -7.16
C GLU A 213 8.46 -5.13 -7.91
N TYR A 214 7.35 -4.40 -7.79
CA TYR A 214 6.13 -4.70 -8.56
C TYR A 214 6.33 -4.59 -10.06
N LEU A 215 7.10 -3.59 -10.52
CA LEU A 215 7.45 -3.45 -11.92
C LEU A 215 8.30 -4.64 -12.41
N ARG A 216 9.27 -5.07 -11.61
CA ARG A 216 10.14 -6.22 -11.92
C ARG A 216 9.38 -7.54 -11.88
N GLU A 217 8.48 -7.72 -10.92
CA GLU A 217 7.64 -8.92 -10.81
C GLU A 217 6.68 -9.02 -11.99
N GLY A 218 5.99 -7.93 -12.33
CA GLY A 218 5.14 -7.89 -13.53
C GLY A 218 5.92 -8.25 -14.79
N TYR A 219 7.14 -7.72 -14.95
CA TYR A 219 8.02 -8.11 -16.05
C TYR A 219 8.43 -9.59 -15.99
N ARG A 220 8.78 -10.09 -14.80
CA ARG A 220 9.20 -11.48 -14.58
C ARG A 220 8.09 -12.43 -15.02
N GLU A 221 6.85 -12.16 -14.64
CA GLU A 221 5.67 -12.93 -15.07
C GLU A 221 5.48 -12.90 -16.59
N LEU A 222 5.59 -11.73 -17.23
CA LEU A 222 5.53 -11.64 -18.70
C LEU A 222 6.65 -12.45 -19.38
N SER A 223 7.86 -12.40 -18.81
CA SER A 223 9.03 -13.05 -19.38
C SER A 223 9.02 -14.58 -19.24
N LYS A 224 8.11 -15.17 -18.44
CA LYS A 224 7.98 -16.63 -18.31
C LYS A 224 7.65 -17.30 -19.65
N GLN A 225 6.85 -16.66 -20.48
CA GLN A 225 6.49 -17.19 -21.80
C GLN A 225 7.57 -16.92 -22.85
N THR A 226 8.23 -15.76 -22.75
CA THR A 226 9.27 -15.33 -23.68
C THR A 226 10.44 -14.69 -22.91
N PRO A 227 11.45 -15.49 -22.51
CA PRO A 227 12.59 -14.99 -21.75
C PRO A 227 13.34 -13.86 -22.48
N GLY A 228 13.65 -12.78 -21.76
CA GLY A 228 14.35 -11.63 -22.33
C GLY A 228 13.52 -10.82 -23.33
N CYS A 229 12.19 -10.95 -23.31
CA CYS A 229 11.34 -10.17 -24.19
C CYS A 229 11.50 -8.67 -23.98
N PHE A 230 11.39 -7.94 -25.08
CA PHE A 230 11.24 -6.50 -25.07
C PHE A 230 9.76 -6.18 -24.85
N VAL A 231 9.49 -5.10 -24.11
CA VAL A 231 8.13 -4.68 -23.78
C VAL A 231 7.82 -3.31 -24.35
N SER A 232 6.54 -3.02 -24.55
CA SER A 232 6.05 -1.65 -24.79
C SER A 232 5.55 -1.05 -23.48
N ILE A 233 5.97 0.16 -23.15
CA ILE A 233 5.50 0.89 -21.96
C ILE A 233 4.67 2.08 -22.45
N ARG A 234 3.44 2.18 -21.96
CA ARG A 234 2.41 3.09 -22.49
C ARG A 234 1.70 3.78 -21.35
N SER A 235 1.25 5.01 -21.57
CA SER A 235 0.26 5.62 -20.69
C SER A 235 -1.08 4.89 -20.82
N SER A 236 -1.77 4.82 -19.70
CA SER A 236 -3.19 4.47 -19.62
C SER A 236 -3.76 5.37 -18.53
N ALA A 237 -4.23 6.54 -18.93
CA ALA A 237 -4.81 7.51 -18.01
C ALA A 237 -6.34 7.43 -18.03
N LEU A 238 -6.98 7.87 -16.94
CA LEU A 238 -8.42 8.01 -16.86
C LEU A 238 -8.87 9.17 -17.78
N GLY A 239 -9.89 8.95 -18.60
CA GLY A 239 -10.47 9.97 -19.47
C GLY A 239 -9.64 10.26 -20.73
N GLU A 240 -8.60 9.46 -21.02
CA GLU A 240 -7.78 9.61 -22.24
C GLU A 240 -8.62 9.52 -23.53
N ASP A 241 -9.75 8.81 -23.46
CA ASP A 241 -10.71 8.59 -24.55
C ASP A 241 -11.99 9.46 -24.44
N GLY A 242 -11.97 10.54 -23.64
CA GLY A 242 -13.10 11.49 -23.47
C GLY A 242 -13.23 12.55 -24.58
N GLU A 243 -14.20 13.49 -24.45
CA GLU A 243 -14.49 14.54 -25.47
C GLU A 243 -13.30 15.45 -25.81
N ALA A 244 -12.35 15.60 -24.88
CA ALA A 244 -11.06 16.25 -25.14
C ALA A 244 -10.00 15.16 -25.41
N SER A 245 -9.76 14.83 -26.67
CA SER A 245 -8.75 13.83 -27.02
C SER A 245 -7.35 14.29 -26.57
N PHE A 246 -6.68 13.51 -25.73
CA PHE A 246 -5.31 13.75 -25.25
C PHE A 246 -4.24 13.38 -26.30
N ALA A 247 -4.57 13.53 -27.59
CA ALA A 247 -3.78 13.05 -28.70
C ALA A 247 -2.40 13.72 -28.72
N GLY A 248 -1.35 12.91 -28.52
CA GLY A 248 0.04 13.37 -28.52
C GLY A 248 0.52 14.02 -27.22
N GLN A 249 -0.27 13.99 -26.14
CA GLN A 249 0.22 14.39 -24.82
C GLN A 249 1.07 13.30 -24.18
N TYR A 250 0.66 12.03 -24.30
CA TYR A 250 1.37 10.93 -23.64
C TYR A 250 2.34 10.19 -24.55
N THR A 251 3.48 9.80 -23.99
CA THR A 251 4.53 9.04 -24.69
C THR A 251 4.25 7.54 -24.65
N THR A 252 4.42 6.87 -25.79
CA THR A 252 4.50 5.40 -25.88
C THR A 252 5.94 5.02 -26.23
N LEU A 253 6.55 4.16 -25.40
CA LEU A 253 7.88 3.63 -25.63
C LEU A 253 7.78 2.19 -26.13
N LEU A 254 8.34 1.93 -27.29
CA LEU A 254 8.36 0.60 -27.92
C LEU A 254 9.74 -0.04 -27.76
N ASN A 255 9.78 -1.37 -27.78
CA ASN A 255 11.02 -2.16 -27.73
C ASN A 255 11.91 -1.78 -26.53
N VAL A 256 11.33 -1.67 -25.34
CA VAL A 256 12.06 -1.38 -24.10
C VAL A 256 12.69 -2.68 -23.57
N PRO A 257 14.02 -2.73 -23.38
CA PRO A 257 14.69 -3.87 -22.78
C PRO A 257 14.50 -3.89 -21.25
N PRO A 258 14.60 -5.07 -20.59
CA PRO A 258 14.45 -5.20 -19.14
C PRO A 258 15.30 -4.24 -18.30
N ARG A 259 16.54 -3.99 -18.70
CA ARG A 259 17.46 -3.06 -18.01
C ARG A 259 16.97 -1.59 -18.00
N ASN A 260 16.00 -1.24 -18.84
CA ASN A 260 15.47 0.12 -18.98
C ASN A 260 14.04 0.29 -18.47
N LEU A 261 13.45 -0.71 -17.81
CA LEU A 261 12.05 -0.65 -17.35
C LEU A 261 11.77 0.58 -16.49
N GLU A 262 12.58 0.81 -15.47
CA GLU A 262 12.39 1.91 -14.51
C GLU A 262 12.59 3.30 -15.13
N PRO A 263 13.69 3.58 -15.87
CA PRO A 263 13.82 4.84 -16.60
C PRO A 263 12.67 5.08 -17.59
N SER A 264 12.26 4.06 -18.34
CA SER A 264 11.19 4.18 -19.31
C SER A 264 9.82 4.40 -18.66
N TYR A 265 9.55 3.78 -17.52
CA TYR A 265 8.36 4.07 -16.71
C TYR A 265 8.31 5.56 -16.29
N LYS A 266 9.43 6.08 -15.77
CA LYS A 266 9.53 7.50 -15.39
C LYS A 266 9.35 8.45 -16.58
N GLU A 267 9.82 8.07 -17.76
CA GLU A 267 9.60 8.89 -18.98
C GLU A 267 8.12 8.93 -19.40
N VAL A 268 7.40 7.80 -19.27
CA VAL A 268 5.95 7.78 -19.51
C VAL A 268 5.20 8.64 -18.51
N ILE A 269 5.57 8.61 -17.22
CA ILE A 269 5.03 9.53 -16.21
C ILE A 269 5.30 10.99 -16.60
N ALA A 270 6.55 11.30 -16.94
CA ALA A 270 6.99 12.65 -17.29
C ALA A 270 6.22 13.22 -18.49
N SER A 271 5.80 12.37 -19.43
CA SER A 271 5.01 12.79 -20.60
C SER A 271 3.64 13.41 -20.26
N LYS A 272 3.07 13.10 -19.08
CA LYS A 272 1.84 13.74 -18.60
C LYS A 272 1.94 15.28 -18.59
N TYR A 273 3.15 15.81 -18.41
CA TYR A 273 3.43 17.23 -18.26
C TYR A 273 4.01 17.89 -19.52
N ASN A 274 3.81 17.30 -20.70
CA ASN A 274 4.14 17.95 -21.97
C ASN A 274 3.37 19.27 -22.11
N ALA A 275 4.02 20.35 -22.53
CA ALA A 275 3.39 21.64 -22.82
C ALA A 275 2.52 21.53 -24.08
N ARG A 276 1.25 21.16 -23.92
CA ARG A 276 0.23 21.17 -24.97
C ARG A 276 -1.13 21.53 -24.39
#